data_AF-A0A956MTC0-F1
#
_entry.id   AF-A0A956MTC0-F1
#
_cell.length_a   1.000
_cell.length_b   1.000
_cell.length_c   1.000
_cell.angle_alpha   90.00
_cell.angle_beta   90.00
_cell.angle_gamma   90.00
#
_symmetry.space_group_name_H-M   'P 1'
#
loop_
_entity.id
_entity.type
_entity.pdbx_description
1 polymer ?
#
loop_
_entity_poly.entity_id
_entity_poly.type
_entity_poly.pdbx_seq_one_letter_code
_entity_poly.pdbx_strand_id
1 'polypeptide(L)' 'SIGQEDHGKGANIDGYETVDLRELVPGLLFSIEPGIYLPQFGVRTEIDVYYGANGPEVFAPMQKELVLLDV' A
#
# COMPACT_ATOMS: atom_id res chain seq x y z
N SER A 1 -1.87 7.63 0.57
CA SER A 1 -1.46 7.79 1.97
C SER A 1 -2.52 7.22 2.88
N ILE A 2 -2.13 6.86 4.10
CA ILE A 2 -3.00 6.33 5.16
C ILE A 2 -3.14 7.42 6.24
N GLY A 3 -4.36 7.59 6.75
CA GLY A 3 -4.73 8.55 7.78
C GLY A 3 -5.34 7.88 9.02
N GLN A 4 -6.01 8.67 9.86
CA GLN A 4 -6.66 8.16 11.08
C GLN A 4 -7.98 7.41 10.82
N GLU A 5 -8.64 7.69 9.70
CA GLU A 5 -9.93 7.07 9.35
C GLU A 5 -9.77 6.09 8.18
N ASP A 6 -9.08 6.52 7.12
CA ASP A 6 -8.89 5.74 5.88
C ASP A 6 -7.72 6.31 5.04
N HIS A 7 -7.98 6.69 3.77
CA HIS A 7 -7.04 7.34 2.88
C HIS A 7 -6.73 8.77 3.37
N GLY A 8 -5.46 8.98 3.69
CA GLY A 8 -4.96 10.27 4.13
C GLY A 8 -4.93 11.33 3.03
N LYS A 9 -4.66 12.58 3.44
CA LYS A 9 -4.47 13.72 2.53
C LYS A 9 -3.03 13.89 2.03
N GLY A 10 -2.12 13.00 2.44
CA GLY A 10 -0.73 12.97 1.98
C GLY A 10 -0.58 12.38 0.58
N ALA A 11 0.67 12.20 0.14
CA ALA A 11 1.00 11.61 -1.15
C ALA A 11 0.43 10.19 -1.33
N ASN A 12 0.01 9.87 -2.53
CA ASN A 12 -0.45 8.55 -2.94
C ASN A 12 0.60 7.92 -3.87
N ILE A 13 0.71 6.60 -3.86
CA ILE A 13 1.54 5.87 -4.82
C ILE A 13 0.69 5.63 -6.07
N ASP A 14 0.45 6.71 -6.82
CA ASP A 14 -0.47 6.71 -7.95
C ASP A 14 0.19 7.31 -9.19
N GLY A 15 0.02 6.57 -10.29
CA GLY A 15 0.34 7.00 -11.65
C GLY A 15 -0.70 6.49 -12.65
N TYR A 16 -1.84 5.99 -12.19
CA TYR A 16 -2.90 5.41 -13.02
C TYR A 16 -4.13 6.32 -13.06
N GLU A 17 -4.71 6.65 -11.90
CA GLU A 17 -5.86 7.56 -11.83
C GLU A 17 -5.40 9.01 -11.93
N THR A 18 -4.35 9.33 -11.18
CA THR A 18 -3.66 10.61 -11.18
C THR A 18 -2.16 10.40 -11.23
N VAL A 19 -1.43 11.28 -11.93
CA VAL A 19 0.04 11.32 -11.80
C VAL A 19 0.34 12.14 -10.56
N ASP A 20 0.47 11.48 -9.41
CA ASP A 20 0.72 12.16 -8.14
C ASP A 20 2.19 12.59 -8.04
N LEU A 21 2.43 13.90 -8.19
CA LEU A 21 3.76 14.50 -8.15
C LEU A 21 4.16 14.98 -6.75
N ARG A 22 3.36 14.72 -5.71
CA ARG A 22 3.69 15.11 -4.33
C ARG A 22 4.87 14.29 -3.83
N GLU A 23 5.82 14.94 -3.17
CA GLU A 23 6.99 14.27 -2.62
C GLU A 23 6.65 13.37 -1.42
N LEU A 24 7.33 12.24 -1.31
CA LEU A 24 7.31 11.42 -0.09
C LEU A 24 8.22 12.08 0.95
N VAL A 25 7.62 12.57 2.03
CA VAL A 25 8.34 13.22 3.15
C VAL A 25 8.31 12.35 4.41
N PRO A 26 9.33 12.44 5.28
CA PRO A 26 9.35 11.71 6.54
C PRO A 26 8.08 11.95 7.39
N GLY A 27 7.58 10.89 8.03
CA GLY A 27 6.35 10.90 8.82
C GLY A 27 5.09 10.48 8.04
N LEU A 28 5.18 10.27 6.72
CA LEU A 28 4.08 9.71 5.94
C LEU A 28 3.92 8.21 6.20
N LEU A 29 2.65 7.77 6.19
CA LEU A 29 2.26 6.38 6.12
C LEU A 29 1.48 6.18 4.81
N PHE A 30 1.75 5.11 4.08
CA PHE A 30 1.03 4.76 2.85
C PHE A 30 1.05 3.24 2.62
N SER A 31 0.05 2.75 1.89
CA SER A 31 -0.02 1.37 1.44
C SER A 31 0.83 1.17 0.18
N ILE A 32 1.40 -0.02 0.04
CA ILE A 32 1.83 -0.58 -1.24
C ILE A 32 0.93 -1.77 -1.51
N GLU A 33 -0.06 -1.58 -2.39
CA GLU A 33 -1.19 -2.49 -2.53
C GLU A 33 -1.51 -2.92 -3.98
N PRO A 34 -0.52 -3.40 -4.76
CA PRO A 34 -0.78 -3.82 -6.13
C PRO A 34 -1.76 -5.00 -6.16
N GLY A 35 -2.69 -4.96 -7.13
CA GLY A 35 -3.65 -6.02 -7.36
C GLY A 35 -3.88 -6.33 -8.84
N ILE A 36 -4.24 -7.58 -9.12
CA ILE A 36 -4.66 -8.04 -10.44
C ILE A 36 -6.07 -8.61 -10.31
N TYR A 37 -6.97 -8.12 -11.15
CA TYR A 37 -8.38 -8.49 -11.12
C TYR A 37 -8.80 -9.05 -12.49
N LEU A 38 -9.21 -10.32 -12.49
CA LEU A 38 -9.77 -11.04 -13.63
C LEU A 38 -11.29 -11.17 -13.44
N PRO A 39 -12.08 -11.50 -14.49
CA PRO A 39 -13.52 -11.60 -14.36
C PRO A 39 -14.01 -12.60 -13.30
N GLN A 40 -13.25 -13.67 -13.03
CA GLN A 40 -13.62 -14.73 -12.10
C GLN A 40 -13.08 -14.51 -10.68
N PHE A 41 -11.91 -13.86 -10.54
CA PHE A 41 -11.28 -13.62 -9.25
C PHE A 41 -10.25 -12.48 -9.34
N GLY A 42 -9.85 -11.95 -8.18
CA GLY A 42 -8.74 -11.01 -8.08
C GLY A 42 -7.89 -11.30 -6.86
N VAL A 43 -6.66 -10.80 -6.90
CA VAL A 43 -5.69 -10.92 -5.81
C VAL A 43 -5.06 -9.55 -5.61
N ARG A 44 -4.96 -9.13 -4.35
CA ARG A 44 -4.21 -7.95 -3.92
C ARG A 44 -3.38 -8.34 -2.70
N THR A 45 -2.14 -7.90 -2.68
CA THR A 45 -1.30 -7.93 -1.48
C THR A 45 -1.10 -6.50 -1.03
N GLU A 46 -1.17 -6.26 0.27
CA GLU A 46 -1.03 -4.93 0.85
C GLU A 46 -0.05 -4.98 2.01
N ILE A 47 0.84 -4.00 2.04
CA ILE A 47 1.72 -3.71 3.17
C ILE A 47 1.62 -2.22 3.49
N ASP A 48 1.76 -1.89 4.76
CA ASP A 48 1.88 -0.51 5.21
C ASP A 48 3.36 -0.12 5.23
N VAL A 49 3.68 1.06 4.73
CA VAL A 49 5.04 1.61 4.72
C VAL A 49 5.05 2.94 5.45
N TYR A 50 5.79 2.99 6.55
CA TYR A 50 6.10 4.21 7.25
C TYR A 50 7.39 4.80 6.68
N TYR A 51 7.33 6.03 6.16
CA TYR A 51 8.51 6.72 5.67
C TYR A 51 9.21 7.42 6.84
N GLY A 52 10.16 6.73 7.46
CA GLY A 52 10.93 7.21 8.60
C GLY A 52 12.04 8.18 8.21
N ALA A 53 12.73 8.72 9.22
CA ALA A 53 13.85 9.65 9.01
C ALA A 53 15.03 9.02 8.23
N ASN A 54 15.16 7.69 8.26
CA ASN A 54 16.23 6.96 7.58
C ASN A 54 15.75 6.27 6.29
N GLY A 55 14.51 6.50 5.87
CA GLY A 55 13.91 5.87 4.69
C GLY A 55 12.66 5.04 5.03
N PRO A 56 12.15 4.28 4.04
CA PRO A 56 10.91 3.51 4.19
C PRO A 56 11.11 2.29 5.11
N GLU A 57 10.17 2.09 6.03
CA GLU A 57 10.10 0.97 6.95
C GLU A 57 8.76 0.25 6.74
N VAL A 58 8.82 -1.06 6.46
CA VAL A 58 7.61 -1.87 6.30
C VAL A 58 7.03 -2.16 7.68
N PHE A 59 5.76 -1.80 7.86
CA PHE A 59 4.98 -2.10 9.04
C PHE A 59 4.11 -3.33 8.74
N ALA A 60 4.19 -4.34 9.61
CA ALA A 60 3.59 -5.68 9.50
C ALA A 60 4.33 -6.72 8.60
N PRO A 61 4.08 -8.03 8.81
CA PRO A 61 4.69 -9.09 8.01
C PRO A 61 4.17 -9.11 6.57
N MET A 62 5.09 -9.14 5.62
CA MET A 62 4.76 -9.30 4.20
C MET A 62 4.33 -10.75 3.91
N GLN A 63 3.11 -10.92 3.42
CA GLN A 63 2.63 -12.21 2.91
C GLN A 63 3.42 -12.60 1.65
N LYS A 64 4.00 -13.80 1.65
CA LYS A 64 4.83 -14.31 0.53
C LYS A 64 4.15 -15.39 -0.31
N GLU A 65 3.11 -16.01 0.24
CA GLU A 65 2.45 -17.17 -0.36
C GLU A 65 0.94 -17.10 -0.11
N LEU A 66 0.17 -17.79 -0.96
CA LEU A 66 -1.27 -17.93 -0.77
C LEU A 66 -1.56 -18.86 0.41
N VAL A 67 -2.50 -18.46 1.26
CA VAL A 67 -3.05 -19.35 2.28
C VAL A 67 -4.14 -20.18 1.63
N LEU A 68 -3.95 -21.49 1.57
CA LEU A 68 -4.96 -22.43 1.09
C LEU A 68 -5.91 -22.76 2.23
N LEU A 69 -7.22 -22.62 1.98
CA LEU A 69 -8.26 -22.95 2.96
C LEU A 69 -8.79 -24.34 2.65
N ASP A 70 -8.83 -25.20 3.66
CA ASP A 70 -9.52 -26.49 3.57
C ASP A 70 -11.02 -26.24 3.61
N VAL A 71 -11.72 -26.67 2.55
CA VAL A 71 -13.17 -26.55 2.36
C VAL A 71 -13.82 -27.92 2.22
#